data_AF-E6W2S1-F1
#
_entry.id   AF-E6W2S1-F1
#
_cell.length_a   1.000
_cell.length_b   1.000
_cell.length_c   1.000
_cell.angle_alpha   90.00
_cell.angle_beta   90.00
_cell.angle_gamma   90.00
#
_symmetry.space_group_name_H-M   'P 1'
#
loop_
_entity.id
_entity.type
_entity.pdbx_description
1 polymer ?
#
loop_
_entity_poly.entity_id
_entity_poly.type
_entity_poly.pdbx_seq_one_letter_code
_entity_poly.pdbx_strand_id
1 'polypeptide(L)'
;MDFFRDLEKQTRIAQKERDFPDFLTCHIETILQKPEEYAHKEDEIILLTEQIALYETYAQTGYLGRGMTAGNIKETLKTIFEVNKL
;
A
#
# COMPACT_ATOMS: atom_id res chain seq x y z
N MET A 1 -1.76 8.84 -13.77
CA MET A 1 -1.74 7.56 -14.54
C MET A 1 -0.56 6.66 -14.19
N ASP A 2 0.58 7.18 -13.70
CA ASP A 2 1.72 6.32 -13.34
C ASP A 2 1.63 5.76 -11.90
N PHE A 3 0.89 6.42 -11.00
CA PHE A 3 0.82 6.01 -9.59
C PHE A 3 0.23 4.60 -9.36
N PHE A 4 -0.70 4.12 -10.20
CA PHE A 4 -1.17 2.72 -10.11
C PHE A 4 -0.09 1.73 -10.55
N ARG A 5 0.76 2.09 -11.53
CA ARG A 5 1.88 1.25 -11.96
C ARG A 5 2.97 1.20 -10.89
N ASP A 6 3.23 2.33 -10.25
CA ASP A 6 4.15 2.41 -9.12
C ASP A 6 3.64 1.59 -7.93
N LEU A 7 2.34 1.67 -7.63
CA LEU A 7 1.69 0.84 -6.60
C LEU A 7 1.87 -0.65 -6.89
N GLU A 8 1.57 -1.08 -8.12
CA GLU A 8 1.76 -2.48 -8.53
C GLU A 8 3.23 -2.92 -8.36
N LYS A 9 4.16 -2.10 -8.84
CA LYS A 9 5.60 -2.38 -8.78
C LYS A 9 6.08 -2.52 -7.33
N GLN A 10 5.75 -1.58 -6.45
CA GLN A 10 6.16 -1.64 -5.05
C GLN A 10 5.54 -2.81 -4.32
N THR A 11 4.28 -3.14 -4.61
CA THR A 11 3.59 -4.31 -4.02
C THR A 11 4.32 -5.59 -4.40
N ARG A 12 4.66 -5.76 -5.68
CA ARG A 12 5.41 -6.94 -6.16
C ARG A 12 6.81 -7.05 -5.53
N ILE A 13 7.50 -5.92 -5.33
CA ILE A 13 8.80 -5.89 -4.64
C ILE A 13 8.63 -6.32 -3.19
N ALA A 14 7.67 -5.72 -2.47
CA ALA A 14 7.41 -6.01 -1.06
C ALA A 14 7.03 -7.49 -0.84
N GLN A 15 6.20 -8.07 -1.71
CA GLN A 15 5.84 -9.49 -1.66
C GLN A 15 7.06 -10.41 -1.85
N LYS A 16 7.96 -10.09 -2.79
CA LYS A 16 9.12 -10.93 -3.11
C LYS A 16 10.25 -10.82 -2.08
N GLU A 17 10.51 -9.60 -1.61
CA GLU A 17 11.73 -9.29 -0.85
C GLU A 17 11.48 -9.14 0.64
N ARG A 18 10.23 -8.85 1.04
CA ARG A 18 9.93 -8.37 2.39
C ARG A 18 8.75 -9.05 3.03
N ASP A 19 8.39 -10.27 2.61
CA ASP A 19 7.32 -11.06 3.25
C ASP A 19 6.01 -10.26 3.46
N PHE A 20 5.66 -9.46 2.46
CA PHE A 20 4.51 -8.57 2.55
C PHE A 20 3.20 -9.37 2.68
N PRO A 21 2.33 -9.06 3.66
CA PRO A 21 1.17 -9.89 3.93
C PRO A 21 0.19 -10.00 2.76
N ASP A 22 -0.23 -11.23 2.46
CA ASP A 22 -1.19 -11.52 1.37
C ASP A 22 -2.52 -10.77 1.54
N PHE A 23 -2.99 -10.58 2.77
CA PHE A 23 -4.23 -9.86 3.03
C PHE A 23 -4.16 -8.38 2.60
N LEU A 24 -2.99 -7.73 2.71
CA LEU A 24 -2.79 -6.37 2.22
C LEU A 24 -2.68 -6.34 0.69
N THR A 25 -2.00 -7.34 0.12
CA THR A 25 -1.91 -7.50 -1.34
C THR A 25 -3.29 -7.62 -1.98
N CYS A 26 -4.17 -8.47 -1.46
CA CYS A 26 -5.52 -8.66 -1.99
C CYS A 26 -6.32 -7.34 -2.06
N HIS A 27 -6.17 -6.48 -1.05
CA HIS A 27 -6.77 -5.15 -1.05
C HIS A 27 -6.16 -4.23 -2.12
N ILE A 28 -4.84 -4.24 -2.28
CA ILE A 28 -4.16 -3.45 -3.31
C ILE A 28 -4.54 -3.93 -4.72
N GLU A 29 -4.65 -5.23 -4.93
CA GLU A 29 -5.12 -5.82 -6.20
C GLU A 29 -6.53 -5.36 -6.55
N THR A 30 -7.42 -5.23 -5.55
CA THR A 30 -8.78 -4.70 -5.76
C THR A 30 -8.74 -3.27 -6.31
N ILE A 31 -7.83 -2.44 -5.80
CA ILE A 31 -7.62 -1.07 -6.28
C ILE A 31 -7.08 -1.08 -7.73
N LEU A 32 -6.10 -1.94 -8.01
CA LEU A 32 -5.47 -2.07 -9.33
C LEU A 32 -6.41 -2.65 -10.41
N GLN A 33 -7.40 -3.45 -10.03
CA GLN A 33 -8.40 -4.00 -10.96
C GLN A 33 -9.47 -2.97 -11.36
N LYS A 34 -9.65 -1.90 -10.58
CA LYS A 34 -10.69 -0.87 -10.78
C LYS A 34 -10.08 0.54 -10.75
N PRO A 35 -9.03 0.84 -11.55
CA PRO A 35 -8.29 2.10 -11.43
C PRO A 35 -9.16 3.34 -11.66
N GLU A 36 -10.23 3.21 -12.46
CA GLU A 36 -11.21 4.27 -12.70
C GLU A 36 -12.04 4.62 -11.46
N GLU A 37 -12.38 3.64 -10.61
CA GLU A 37 -13.10 3.87 -9.34
C GLU A 37 -12.22 4.60 -8.32
N TYR A 38 -10.90 4.42 -8.38
CA TYR A 38 -9.95 4.99 -7.43
C TYR A 38 -9.09 6.13 -8.00
N ALA A 39 -9.31 6.55 -9.25
CA ALA A 39 -8.50 7.60 -9.89
C ALA A 39 -8.57 8.94 -9.14
N HIS A 40 -9.68 9.20 -8.44
CA HIS A 40 -9.88 10.38 -7.61
C HIS A 40 -9.15 10.33 -6.25
N LYS A 41 -8.47 9.22 -5.94
CA LYS A 41 -7.72 8.94 -4.70
C LYS A 41 -6.22 8.96 -4.91
N GLU A 42 -5.75 9.79 -5.84
CA GLU A 42 -4.35 9.85 -6.24
C GLU A 42 -3.40 10.06 -5.04
N ASP A 43 -3.69 11.03 -4.17
CA ASP A 43 -2.86 11.34 -3.00
C ASP A 43 -2.78 10.15 -2.02
N GLU A 44 -3.91 9.50 -1.75
CA GLU A 44 -3.93 8.33 -0.86
C GLU A 44 -3.22 7.11 -1.47
N ILE A 45 -3.28 6.95 -2.79
CA ILE A 45 -2.58 5.86 -3.49
C ILE A 45 -1.07 6.11 -3.53
N ILE A 46 -0.64 7.37 -3.72
CA ILE A 46 0.77 7.75 -3.64
C ILE A 46 1.28 7.46 -2.22
N LEU A 47 0.55 7.90 -1.19
CA LEU A 47 0.90 7.61 0.21
C LEU A 47 0.99 6.10 0.48
N LEU A 48 0.01 5.32 -0.01
CA LEU A 48 0.03 3.86 0.11
C LEU A 48 1.28 3.26 -0.53
N THR A 49 1.67 3.75 -1.71
CA THR A 49 2.86 3.30 -2.44
C THR A 49 4.14 3.58 -1.63
N GLU A 50 4.26 4.78 -1.05
CA GLU A 50 5.38 5.13 -0.17
C GLU A 50 5.43 4.23 1.08
N GLN A 51 4.28 3.94 1.68
CA GLN A 51 4.22 3.07 2.85
C GLN A 51 4.65 1.64 2.54
N ILE A 52 4.26 1.09 1.38
CA ILE A 52 4.70 -0.23 0.91
C ILE A 52 6.21 -0.22 0.65
N ALA A 53 6.74 0.84 0.03
CA ALA A 53 8.16 1.00 -0.22
C ALA A 53 9.01 1.10 1.06
N LEU A 54 8.40 1.48 2.18
CA LEU A 54 9.00 1.55 3.53
C LEU A 54 8.62 0.38 4.43
N TYR A 55 7.88 -0.61 3.92
CA TYR A 55 7.50 -1.78 4.69
C TYR A 55 8.73 -2.64 4.98
N GLU A 56 8.96 -2.96 6.25
CA GLU A 56 10.02 -3.86 6.70
C GLU A 56 9.42 -4.94 7.61
N THR A 57 9.44 -6.20 7.18
CA THR A 57 8.90 -7.34 7.96
C THR A 57 9.63 -7.56 9.27
N TYR A 58 10.94 -7.30 9.27
CA TYR A 58 11.79 -7.39 10.44
C TYR A 58 12.26 -6.00 10.83
N ALA A 59 11.33 -5.13 11.22
CA ALA A 59 11.64 -3.92 11.99
C ALA A 59 12.22 -4.32 13.37
N GLN A 60 13.34 -5.04 13.38
CA GLN A 60 14.09 -5.40 14.56
C GLN A 60 15.35 -4.55 14.57
N THR A 61 15.53 -3.89 15.71
CA THR A 61 16.75 -3.22 16.17
C THR A 61 16.91 -1.75 15.77
N GLY A 62 16.38 -0.87 16.63
CA GLY A 62 17.21 0.21 17.19
C GLY A 62 17.69 1.34 16.28
N TYR A 63 17.07 1.60 15.13
CA TYR A 63 17.36 2.81 14.35
C TYR A 63 16.18 3.79 14.41
N LEU A 64 16.51 5.06 14.65
CA LEU A 64 15.62 6.22 14.61
C LEU A 64 15.09 6.47 13.19
N GLY A 65 14.27 5.55 12.67
CA GLY A 65 13.65 5.64 11.34
C GLY A 65 12.25 5.05 11.39
N ARG A 66 11.26 5.79 10.88
CA ARG A 66 9.84 5.40 10.83
C ARG A 66 9.63 4.16 9.94
N GLY A 67 9.90 2.96 10.43
CA GLY A 67 9.50 1.72 9.75
C GLY A 67 7.97 1.67 9.64
N MET A 68 7.45 1.34 8.46
CA MET A 68 6.01 1.21 8.25
C MET A 68 5.55 -0.19 8.61
N THR A 69 4.52 -0.27 9.44
CA THR A 69 3.92 -1.56 9.83
C THR A 69 2.73 -1.90 8.94
N ALA A 70 2.33 -3.18 8.94
CA ALA A 70 1.11 -3.62 8.29
C ALA A 70 -0.14 -2.88 8.82
N GLY A 71 -0.12 -2.45 10.09
CA GLY A 71 -1.19 -1.65 10.69
C GLY A 71 -1.33 -0.27 10.05
N ASN A 72 -0.22 0.41 9.75
CA ASN A 72 -0.26 1.73 9.09
C ASN A 72 -0.83 1.63 7.67
N ILE A 73 -0.38 0.65 6.90
CA ILE A 73 -0.87 0.38 5.54
C ILE A 73 -2.36 0.06 5.55
N LYS A 74 -2.81 -0.72 6.54
CA LYS A 74 -4.24 -1.07 6.69
C LYS A 74 -5.13 0.16 6.93
N GLU A 75 -4.68 1.14 7.70
CA GLU A 75 -5.44 2.37 7.94
C GLU A 75 -5.58 3.20 6.66
N THR A 76 -4.50 3.35 5.88
CA THR A 76 -4.57 4.02 4.57
C THR A 76 -5.54 3.32 3.62
N LEU A 77 -5.50 1.98 3.58
CA LEU A 77 -6.43 1.20 2.77
C LEU A 77 -7.89 1.44 3.19
N LYS A 78 -8.19 1.53 4.49
CA LYS A 78 -9.55 1.86 4.95
C LYS A 78 -10.02 3.20 4.41
N THR A 79 -9.19 4.25 4.45
CA THR A 79 -9.53 5.56 3.91
C THR A 79 -9.83 5.51 2.41
N ILE A 80 -9.08 4.69 1.66
CA ILE A 80 -9.32 4.49 0.22
C ILE A 80 -10.65 3.79 -0.04
N PHE A 81 -11.02 2.77 0.77
CA PHE A 81 -12.25 2.01 0.59
C PHE A 81 -13.51 2.65 1.19
N GLU A 82 -13.42 3.39 2.30
CA GLU A 82 -14.58 3.95 3.00
C GLU A 82 -15.33 5.00 2.17
N VAL A 83 -14.66 5.69 1.25
CA VAL A 83 -15.28 6.71 0.39
C VAL A 83 -16.01 6.09 -0.81
N ASN A 84 -15.79 4.81 -1.12
CA ASN A 84 -16.48 4.08 -2.19
C ASN A 84 -17.85 3.48 -1.78
N LYS A 85 -18.39 3.89 -0.62
CA LYS A 85 -19.77 3.59 -0.19
C LYS A 85 -20.68 4.81 -0.37
N LEU A 86 -20.84 5.28 -1.61
CA LEU A 86 -21.89 6.24 -1.98
C LEU A 86 -22.66 5.74 -3.20
#